data_AF-A0A433PGA3-F1
#
_entry.id   AF-A0A433PGA3-F1
#
_cell.length_a   1.000
_cell.length_b   1.000
_cell.length_c   1.000
_cell.angle_alpha   90.00
_cell.angle_beta   90.00
_cell.angle_gamma   90.00
#
_symmetry.space_group_name_H-M   'P 1'
#
loop_
_entity.id
_entity.type
_entity.pdbx_description
1 polymer ?
#
loop_
_entity_poly.entity_id
_entity_poly.type
_entity_poly.pdbx_seq_one_letter_code
_entity_poly.pdbx_strand_id
1 'polypeptide(L)'
;MAHKIQISRGAEATQPAVERHFREQLLRYGEVHTVNLLAQKEHNPELALSAAYVKAVQTLSDKRALVLPMTNFDYHAECKGGNYENVTILTRRMSNEFERFGYFLGDAEGDQNGILLKQQGVFRTNCVDWWVSC
;
A
#
# COMPACT_ATOMS: atom_id res chain seq x y z
N MET A 1 0.89 -4.46 26.83
CA MET A 1 1.82 -3.32 26.73
C MET A 1 2.03 -3.05 25.25
N ALA A 2 1.67 -1.87 24.74
CA ALA A 2 1.88 -1.54 23.33
C ALA A 2 3.39 -1.39 23.08
N HIS A 3 3.91 -2.04 22.04
CA HIS A 3 5.32 -1.92 21.68
C HIS A 3 5.61 -0.48 21.24
N LYS A 4 6.64 0.15 21.83
CA LYS A 4 7.01 1.53 21.51
C LYS A 4 7.67 1.56 20.14
N ILE A 5 6.98 2.12 19.15
CA ILE A 5 7.54 2.34 17.82
C ILE A 5 8.48 3.55 17.88
N GLN A 6 9.76 3.34 17.51
CA GLN A 6 10.76 4.40 17.42
C GLN A 6 11.48 4.31 16.08
N ILE A 7 11.49 5.41 15.34
CA ILE A 7 12.21 5.52 14.06
C ILE A 7 13.66 5.87 14.37
N SER A 8 14.59 4.95 14.08
CA SER A 8 16.01 5.07 14.45
C SER A 8 16.85 5.89 13.48
N ARG A 9 16.36 6.13 12.25
CA ARG A 9 17.07 6.86 11.19
C ARG A 9 16.19 7.99 10.66
N GLY A 10 16.78 9.17 10.46
CA GLY A 10 16.07 10.32 9.90
C GLY A 10 15.65 10.11 8.45
N ALA A 11 14.68 10.91 7.98
CA ALA A 11 14.10 10.79 6.64
C ALA A 11 15.15 10.89 5.51
N GLU A 12 16.13 11.78 5.63
CA GLU A 12 17.20 11.93 4.63
C GLU A 12 18.06 10.67 4.50
N ALA A 13 18.35 10.01 5.63
CA ALA A 13 19.15 8.79 5.65
C ALA A 13 18.39 7.58 5.09
N THR A 14 17.06 7.56 5.20
CA THR A 14 16.22 6.45 4.68
C THR A 14 15.77 6.68 3.23
N GLN A 15 15.78 7.92 2.74
CA GLN A 15 15.29 8.29 1.42
C GLN A 15 15.86 7.42 0.27
N PRO A 16 17.17 7.13 0.18
CA PRO A 16 17.71 6.31 -0.91
C PRO A 16 17.17 4.88 -0.90
N ALA A 17 16.94 4.32 0.29
CA ALA A 17 16.40 2.97 0.43
C ALA A 17 14.91 2.93 0.03
N VAL A 18 14.13 3.94 0.41
CA VAL A 18 12.71 4.05 0.03
C VAL A 18 12.58 4.22 -1.48
N GLU A 19 13.41 5.07 -2.09
CA GLU A 19 13.42 5.29 -3.54
C GLU A 19 13.78 4.02 -4.31
N ARG A 20 14.85 3.33 -3.90
CA ARG A 20 15.24 2.05 -4.52
C ARG A 20 14.12 1.02 -4.40
N HIS A 21 13.53 0.90 -3.23
CA HIS A 21 12.44 -0.03 -2.96
C HIS A 21 11.26 0.20 -3.91
N PHE A 22 10.74 1.42 -4.00
CA PHE A 22 9.58 1.68 -4.87
C PHE A 22 9.93 1.58 -6.36
N ARG A 23 11.16 1.90 -6.79
CA ARG A 23 11.60 1.64 -8.16
C ARG A 23 11.56 0.15 -8.51
N GLU A 24 12.05 -0.70 -7.62
CA GLU A 24 12.02 -2.15 -7.83
C GLU A 24 10.58 -2.68 -7.89
N GLN A 25 9.67 -2.15 -7.07
CA GLN A 25 8.26 -2.52 -7.11
C GLN A 25 7.61 -2.13 -8.44
N LEU A 26 7.81 -0.89 -8.90
CA LEU A 26 7.25 -0.41 -10.17
C LEU A 26 7.83 -1.17 -11.36
N LEU A 27 9.14 -1.46 -11.34
CA LEU A 27 9.79 -2.26 -12.39
C LEU A 27 9.22 -3.67 -12.48
N ARG A 28 8.91 -4.29 -11.33
CA ARG A 28 8.44 -5.67 -11.27
C ARG A 28 6.95 -5.80 -11.57
N TYR A 29 6.14 -4.86 -11.10
CA TYR A 29 4.68 -4.99 -11.06
C TYR A 29 3.94 -4.01 -11.96
N GLY A 30 4.65 -3.08 -12.62
CA GLY A 30 4.03 -1.99 -13.36
C GLY A 30 3.57 -0.90 -12.39
N GLU A 31 2.27 -0.79 -12.19
CA GLU A 31 1.69 0.19 -11.28
C GLU A 31 1.67 -0.29 -9.82
N VAL A 32 1.82 0.64 -8.87
CA VAL A 32 1.76 0.35 -7.43
C VAL A 32 0.84 1.36 -6.76
N HIS A 33 -0.26 0.89 -6.19
CA HIS A 33 -1.11 1.69 -5.31
C HIS A 33 -0.85 1.33 -3.85
N THR A 34 -0.47 2.32 -3.06
CA THR A 34 -0.15 2.11 -1.65
C THR A 34 -1.40 2.24 -0.79
N VAL A 35 -1.64 1.27 0.10
CA VAL A 35 -2.75 1.31 1.05
C VAL A 35 -2.17 1.30 2.46
N ASN A 36 -2.29 2.41 3.17
CA ASN A 36 -1.77 2.56 4.53
C ASN A 36 -2.89 2.33 5.54
N LEU A 37 -2.81 1.22 6.28
CA LEU A 37 -3.85 0.79 7.23
C LEU A 37 -3.63 1.30 8.66
N LEU A 38 -2.50 1.96 8.90
CA LEU A 38 -2.08 2.37 10.24
C LEU A 38 -3.00 3.41 10.85
N ALA A 39 -3.15 3.33 12.17
CA ALA A 39 -3.96 4.28 12.92
C ALA A 39 -3.42 5.71 12.80
N GLN A 40 -4.34 6.67 12.73
CA GLN A 40 -4.02 8.10 12.64
C GLN A 40 -4.36 8.87 13.92
N LYS A 41 -4.71 8.16 14.99
CA LYS A 41 -5.08 8.78 16.28
C LYS A 41 -3.87 9.28 17.05
N GLU A 42 -4.05 10.43 17.69
CA GLU A 42 -3.11 10.96 18.67
C GLU A 42 -2.88 9.93 19.78
N HIS A 43 -1.63 9.84 20.26
CA HIS A 43 -1.15 8.86 21.24
C HIS A 43 -1.03 7.40 20.77
N ASN A 44 -1.36 7.06 19.51
CA ASN A 44 -1.03 5.75 18.96
C ASN A 44 0.45 5.71 18.50
N PRO A 45 1.26 4.72 18.92
CA PRO A 45 2.65 4.59 18.46
C PRO A 45 2.78 4.47 16.93
N GLU A 46 1.75 3.99 16.22
CA GLU A 46 1.73 3.89 14.76
C GLU A 46 1.68 5.23 14.05
N LEU A 47 1.19 6.30 14.71
CA LEU A 47 1.04 7.61 14.09
C LEU A 47 2.37 8.14 13.54
N ALA A 48 3.45 7.99 14.31
CA ALA A 48 4.78 8.42 13.89
C ALA A 48 5.27 7.65 12.66
N LEU A 49 5.00 6.35 12.58
CA LEU A 49 5.36 5.51 11.45
C LEU A 49 4.50 5.83 10.22
N SER A 50 3.20 5.99 10.41
CA SER A 50 2.24 6.38 9.38
C SER A 50 2.62 7.72 8.75
N ALA A 51 2.91 8.73 9.58
CA ALA A 51 3.35 10.05 9.12
C ALA A 51 4.69 9.99 8.36
N ALA A 52 5.66 9.22 8.85
CA ALA A 52 6.93 9.05 8.16
C ALA A 52 6.78 8.35 6.81
N TYR A 53 5.94 7.32 6.73
CA TYR A 53 5.66 6.60 5.50
C TYR A 53 4.95 7.48 4.46
N VAL A 54 3.89 8.19 4.88
CA VAL A 54 3.16 9.15 4.05
C VAL A 54 4.10 10.20 3.47
N LYS A 55 4.94 10.80 4.32
CA LYS A 55 5.91 11.81 3.90
C LYS A 55 6.92 11.25 2.89
N ALA A 56 7.42 10.04 3.11
CA ALA A 56 8.39 9.42 2.21
C ALA A 56 7.80 9.14 0.83
N VAL A 57 6.56 8.61 0.76
CA VAL A 57 5.85 8.38 -0.51
C VAL A 57 5.52 9.69 -1.22
N GLN A 58 5.00 10.68 -0.50
CA GLN A 58 4.72 12.02 -1.07
C GLN A 58 5.98 12.68 -1.62
N THR A 59 7.11 12.58 -0.92
CA THR A 59 8.40 13.14 -1.39
C THR A 59 8.84 12.52 -2.72
N LEU A 60 8.56 11.24 -2.97
CA LEU A 60 8.85 10.58 -4.24
C LEU A 60 7.93 11.07 -5.37
N SER A 61 6.65 11.30 -5.05
CA SER A 61 5.65 11.83 -5.99
C SER A 61 5.91 13.29 -6.36
N ASP A 62 6.21 14.15 -5.38
CA ASP A 62 6.39 15.60 -5.56
C ASP A 62 7.64 15.92 -6.39
N LYS A 63 8.71 15.14 -6.21
CA LYS A 63 9.93 15.23 -7.03
C LYS A 63 9.72 14.72 -8.46
N ARG A 64 8.49 14.30 -8.82
CA ARG A 64 8.14 13.61 -10.07
C ARG A 64 9.06 12.43 -10.36
N ALA A 65 9.62 11.83 -9.32
CA ALA A 65 10.56 10.73 -9.45
C ALA A 65 9.81 9.43 -9.75
N LEU A 66 8.64 9.24 -9.13
CA LEU A 66 7.77 8.06 -9.29
C LEU A 66 6.30 8.48 -9.13
N VAL A 67 5.37 7.79 -9.80
CA VAL A 67 3.92 7.97 -9.60
C VAL A 67 3.44 6.89 -8.62
N LEU A 68 3.14 7.30 -7.38
CA LEU A 68 2.75 6.39 -6.30
C LEU A 68 1.46 6.89 -5.62
N PRO A 69 0.27 6.52 -6.14
CA PRO A 69 -0.99 6.82 -5.47
C PRO A 69 -1.04 6.12 -4.10
N MET A 70 -1.69 6.77 -3.15
CA MET A 70 -1.81 6.27 -1.79
C MET A 70 -3.19 6.53 -1.19
N THR A 71 -3.76 5.50 -0.56
CA THR A 71 -4.97 5.60 0.25
C THR A 71 -4.61 5.36 1.71
N ASN A 72 -4.91 6.34 2.58
CA ASN A 72 -4.86 6.15 4.02
C ASN A 72 -6.24 5.66 4.49
N PHE A 73 -6.27 4.59 5.27
CA PHE A 73 -7.47 3.98 5.82
C PHE A 73 -7.17 3.50 7.24
N ASP A 74 -7.56 4.27 8.26
CA ASP A 74 -7.37 3.86 9.66
C ASP A 74 -8.30 2.68 9.97
N TYR A 75 -7.80 1.46 9.83
CA TYR A 75 -8.63 0.26 9.97
C TYR A 75 -9.29 0.16 11.35
N HIS A 76 -8.61 0.60 12.41
CA HIS A 76 -9.17 0.55 13.77
C HIS A 76 -10.31 1.55 13.98
N ALA A 77 -10.24 2.71 13.34
CA ALA A 77 -11.32 3.69 13.36
C ALA A 77 -12.48 3.22 12.48
N GLU A 78 -12.18 2.76 11.26
CA GLU A 78 -13.15 2.47 10.22
C GLU A 78 -13.88 1.13 10.46
N CYS A 79 -13.19 0.10 10.97
CA CYS A 79 -13.79 -1.22 11.25
C CYS A 79 -14.11 -1.44 12.73
N LYS A 80 -14.21 -0.37 13.52
CA LYS A 80 -14.53 -0.46 14.97
C LYS A 80 -15.83 -1.24 15.18
N GLY A 81 -15.83 -2.16 16.15
CA GLY A 81 -17.00 -2.99 16.46
C GLY A 81 -17.27 -4.11 15.46
N GLY A 82 -16.30 -4.48 14.62
CA GLY A 82 -16.44 -5.56 13.64
C GLY A 82 -17.20 -5.15 12.38
N ASN A 83 -17.30 -3.86 12.10
CA ASN A 83 -17.97 -3.35 10.91
C ASN A 83 -17.06 -3.47 9.66
N TYR A 84 -16.96 -4.69 9.14
CA TYR A 84 -16.19 -4.98 7.93
C TYR A 84 -16.82 -4.42 6.65
N GLU A 85 -18.08 -3.95 6.69
CA GLU A 85 -18.73 -3.33 5.53
C GLU A 85 -17.97 -2.07 5.08
N ASN A 86 -17.28 -1.39 6.00
CA ASN A 86 -16.44 -0.22 5.68
C ASN A 86 -15.20 -0.57 4.84
N VAL A 87 -14.76 -1.84 4.83
CA VAL A 87 -13.75 -2.31 3.86
C VAL A 87 -14.30 -2.24 2.44
N THR A 88 -15.62 -2.41 2.25
CA THR A 88 -16.27 -2.24 0.95
C THR A 88 -16.20 -0.80 0.46
N ILE A 89 -16.17 0.18 1.38
CA ILE A 89 -15.95 1.59 1.02
C ILE A 89 -14.52 1.77 0.49
N LEU A 90 -13.53 1.14 1.13
CA LEU A 90 -12.15 1.15 0.67
C LEU A 90 -12.02 0.54 -0.74
N THR A 91 -12.65 -0.61 -1.01
CA THR A 91 -12.60 -1.22 -2.34
C THR A 91 -13.29 -0.36 -3.40
N ARG A 92 -14.42 0.27 -3.07
CA ARG A 92 -15.11 1.23 -3.96
C ARG A 92 -14.24 2.44 -4.28
N ARG A 93 -13.50 2.98 -3.30
CA ARG A 93 -12.58 4.11 -3.53
C ARG A 93 -11.43 3.78 -4.49
N MET A 94 -11.12 2.49 -4.66
CA MET A 94 -10.02 2.02 -5.49
C MET A 94 -10.51 1.24 -6.73
N SER A 95 -11.79 1.37 -7.10
CA SER A 95 -12.39 0.60 -8.20
C SER A 95 -11.66 0.82 -9.52
N ASN A 96 -11.24 2.06 -9.78
CA ASN A 96 -10.51 2.43 -10.99
C ASN A 96 -9.15 1.71 -11.08
N GLU A 97 -8.45 1.58 -9.94
CA GLU A 97 -7.21 0.83 -9.86
C GLU A 97 -7.45 -0.67 -10.01
N PHE A 98 -8.52 -1.22 -9.44
CA PHE A 98 -8.86 -2.64 -9.62
C PHE A 98 -9.09 -2.98 -11.09
N GLU A 99 -9.85 -2.15 -11.81
CA GLU A 99 -10.08 -2.33 -13.24
C GLU A 99 -8.80 -2.17 -14.06
N ARG A 100 -8.00 -1.15 -13.75
CA ARG A 100 -6.76 -0.84 -14.48
C ARG A 100 -5.65 -1.87 -14.24
N PHE A 101 -5.47 -2.32 -12.99
CA PHE A 101 -4.46 -3.30 -12.62
C PHE A 101 -4.81 -4.68 -13.15
N GLY A 102 -6.10 -5.00 -13.17
CA GLY A 102 -6.60 -6.28 -13.69
C GLY A 102 -5.96 -7.48 -13.01
N TYR A 103 -5.94 -8.59 -13.73
CA TYR A 103 -5.38 -9.86 -13.26
C TYR A 103 -4.76 -10.62 -14.44
N PHE A 104 -3.95 -11.63 -14.11
CA PHE A 104 -3.45 -12.55 -15.11
C PHE A 104 -4.53 -13.57 -15.48
N LEU A 105 -4.75 -13.78 -16.77
CA LEU A 105 -5.63 -14.81 -17.30
C LEU A 105 -4.89 -15.55 -18.42
N GLY A 106 -4.84 -16.87 -18.33
CA GLY A 106 -4.26 -17.71 -19.37
C GLY A 106 -5.20 -18.84 -19.78
N ASP A 107 -5.13 -19.21 -21.05
CA ASP A 107 -5.80 -20.36 -21.65
C ASP A 107 -4.76 -21.46 -21.90
N ALA A 108 -4.90 -22.58 -21.19
CA ALA A 108 -3.95 -23.68 -21.26
C ALA A 108 -4.10 -24.54 -22.53
N GLU A 109 -5.18 -24.39 -23.29
CA GLU A 109 -5.49 -25.22 -24.45
C GLU A 109 -5.23 -24.53 -25.80
N GLY A 110 -4.86 -23.24 -25.78
CA GLY A 110 -4.61 -22.43 -26.99
C GLY A 110 -3.19 -22.57 -27.56
N ASP A 111 -3.10 -22.79 -28.88
CA ASP A 111 -1.87 -23.06 -29.66
C ASP A 111 -0.80 -21.94 -29.65
N GLN A 112 -1.07 -20.76 -29.06
CA GLN A 112 -0.17 -19.59 -29.09
C GLN A 112 -0.05 -18.94 -27.70
N ASN A 113 0.96 -19.37 -26.94
CA ASN A 113 1.43 -18.83 -25.66
C ASN A 113 0.40 -18.73 -24.51
N GLY A 114 -0.88 -19.06 -24.74
CA GLY A 114 -1.90 -19.27 -23.71
C GLY A 114 -2.13 -18.11 -22.75
N ILE A 115 -1.77 -16.86 -23.08
CA ILE A 115 -1.96 -15.69 -22.19
C ILE A 115 -3.03 -14.78 -22.80
N LEU A 116 -4.14 -14.61 -22.08
CA LEU A 116 -5.28 -13.76 -22.46
C LEU A 116 -5.19 -12.36 -21.82
N LEU A 117 -4.78 -12.27 -20.55
CA LEU A 117 -4.62 -11.00 -19.82
C LEU A 117 -3.35 -11.02 -18.98
N LYS A 118 -2.73 -9.84 -18.84
CA LYS A 118 -1.61 -9.62 -17.93
C LYS A 118 -2.02 -8.62 -16.87
N GLN A 119 -1.71 -8.92 -15.62
CA GLN A 119 -1.80 -7.95 -14.52
C GLN A 119 -0.85 -6.78 -14.77
N GLN A 120 -1.35 -5.56 -14.58
CA GLN A 120 -0.64 -4.29 -14.83
C GLN A 120 -0.23 -3.55 -13.55
N GLY A 121 -0.72 -3.99 -12.39
CA GLY A 121 -0.40 -3.33 -11.13
C GLY A 121 -0.75 -4.13 -9.89
N VAL A 122 -0.31 -3.61 -8.75
CA VAL A 122 -0.52 -4.23 -7.43
C VAL A 122 -0.94 -3.21 -6.38
N PHE A 123 -1.74 -3.67 -5.41
CA PHE A 123 -1.99 -2.95 -4.17
C PHE A 123 -0.96 -3.37 -3.13
N ARG A 124 -0.19 -2.40 -2.63
CA ARG A 124 0.79 -2.61 -1.55
C ARG A 124 0.21 -2.11 -0.24
N THR A 125 -0.15 -3.03 0.66
CA THR A 125 -0.66 -2.70 1.99
C THR A 125 0.48 -2.49 2.98
N ASN A 126 0.43 -1.40 3.75
CA ASN A 126 1.29 -1.13 4.88
C ASN A 126 0.49 -1.29 6.18
N CYS A 127 1.03 -2.07 7.10
CA CYS A 127 0.34 -2.48 8.32
C CYS A 127 1.39 -2.84 9.41
N VAL A 128 1.06 -2.67 10.68
CA VAL A 128 1.90 -3.09 11.83
C VAL A 128 1.09 -4.10 12.63
N ASP A 129 1.64 -5.31 12.81
CA ASP A 129 1.13 -6.38 13.68
C ASP A 129 -0.35 -6.82 13.49
N TRP A 130 -0.74 -7.16 12.25
CA TRP A 130 -2.08 -7.75 11.97
C TRP A 130 -2.10 -9.29 12.04
N TRP A 131 -0.98 -9.93 12.34
CA TRP A 131 -0.86 -11.40 12.45
C TRP A 131 -1.10 -11.95 13.88
N VAL A 132 -1.61 -11.13 14.82
CA VAL A 132 -1.76 -11.56 16.24
C VAL A 132 -3.11 -11.21 16.86
N SER A 133 -4.19 -11.06 16.08
CA SER A 133 -5.54 -10.91 16.69
C SER A 133 -6.67 -11.58 15.90
N CYS A 134 -6.35 -12.66 15.17
CA CYS A 134 -7.30 -13.72 14.88
C CYS A 134 -7.02 -14.90 15.81
#